data_AF-A0AAN7SIS8-F1
#
_entry.id   AF-A0AAN7SIS8-F1
#
_cell.length_a   1.000
_cell.length_b   1.000
_cell.length_c   1.000
_cell.angle_alpha   90.00
_cell.angle_beta   90.00
_cell.angle_gamma   90.00
#
_symmetry.space_group_name_H-M   'P 1'
#
loop_
_entity.id
_entity.type
_entity.pdbx_description
1 polymer ?
#
loop_
_entity_poly.entity_id
_entity_poly.type
_entity_poly.pdbx_seq_one_letter_code
_entity_poly.pdbx_strand_id
1 'polypeptide(L)'
;MFLKNFFFNHFKLHYWPILTCVWFLVGFLITFVISMLENHVHVPFVSDTGTTPPESCIFGQILNIGAVLLLVTIYVRFRQVKMFENDDEIKLNSKWNILGLINGILTGAGISIVGNFQETAILSVHMVGACITFACGTTYICIQTIIFYHFRHIYAKNPECKITPKELYLRIFLAVCCSILVWVAGLFMLLAMLEFKGDNIACWKEEDGGFTFKVVATFAEWALVFCFMIYILSITKEYKLLEFESIRFKNKLSNTTTVSKNKTDENSTKNTNTEKMAPNISAPTGVLLETDEEVTTTIQHIPEAKQTDKYELRLVWRNIILFAYLHAFALYGLYLMFTSAKILTSVWGFILYQMGGLGITAGAHRLWAHRSYKAKWPLRLLLTFFNTLAFQDAVVDWARDHRVHHKYSETDADPHNATRGFFFAHIGWLLCRKHPEVRQKGKGIDLSDLYQDPILRYQKKFYLLFMPVVCFLIPTSIPMYFWNETFVNAFCVNLFRYTFTLNATWLVNSAAHIFGGKPYDRFINPAENISVAILAMGEGWHNYHHTFPWDYKTSELGKYSTNFTTAFIDFMARIGWAYELKTVPRELIKKRVLRTGDGSHELWGWGDKDQSSEEQQDALITHKKAI
;
A
#
# COMPACT_ATOMS: atom_id res chain seq x y z
N MET A 1 17.35 12.37 20.16
CA MET A 1 18.18 11.67 21.16
C MET A 1 17.76 10.21 21.31
N PHE A 2 16.53 9.90 21.76
CA PHE A 2 16.07 8.52 21.99
C PHE A 2 16.30 7.54 20.81
N LEU A 3 15.88 7.88 19.58
CA LEU A 3 16.15 7.08 18.37
C LEU A 3 17.66 6.82 18.12
N LYS A 4 18.55 7.76 18.50
CA LYS A 4 19.99 7.57 18.41
C LYS A 4 20.45 6.53 19.43
N ASN A 5 19.94 6.54 20.65
CA ASN A 5 20.30 5.53 21.64
C ASN A 5 19.73 4.15 21.27
N PHE A 6 18.49 4.07 20.79
CA PHE A 6 17.85 2.78 20.49
C PHE A 6 18.48 2.07 19.29
N PHE A 7 18.57 2.72 18.12
CA PHE A 7 19.13 2.09 16.92
C PHE A 7 20.64 1.83 17.03
N PHE A 8 21.41 2.67 17.73
CA PHE A 8 22.87 2.59 17.73
C PHE A 8 23.39 1.70 18.89
N ASN A 9 22.69 1.63 20.03
CA ASN A 9 23.13 0.83 21.19
C ASN A 9 22.54 -0.58 21.24
N HIS A 10 21.42 -0.86 20.55
CA HIS A 10 20.73 -2.16 20.63
C HIS A 10 20.62 -2.93 19.30
N PHE A 11 20.55 -2.25 18.15
CA PHE A 11 20.46 -2.94 16.86
C PHE A 11 21.86 -3.29 16.32
N LYS A 12 22.27 -4.56 16.46
CA LYS A 12 23.59 -5.02 16.02
C LYS A 12 23.61 -5.25 14.50
N LEU A 13 24.66 -4.76 13.83
CA LEU A 13 24.75 -4.77 12.37
C LEU A 13 24.64 -6.18 11.75
N HIS A 14 25.05 -7.23 12.46
CA HIS A 14 24.92 -8.62 12.02
C HIS A 14 23.47 -9.13 11.89
N TYR A 15 22.46 -8.37 12.31
CA TYR A 15 21.06 -8.69 12.02
C TYR A 15 20.67 -8.40 10.56
N TRP A 16 21.35 -7.50 9.84
CA TRP A 16 20.98 -7.16 8.45
C TRP A 16 21.00 -8.36 7.49
N PRO A 17 22.07 -9.20 7.40
CA PRO A 17 22.07 -10.35 6.49
C PRO A 17 21.04 -11.43 6.89
N ILE A 18 20.77 -11.57 8.20
CA ILE A 18 19.75 -12.50 8.71
C ILE A 18 18.36 -12.03 8.26
N LEU A 19 18.04 -10.75 8.47
CA LEU A 19 16.77 -10.15 8.05
C LEU A 19 16.59 -10.22 6.53
N THR A 20 17.62 -9.90 5.74
CA THR A 20 17.59 -10.05 4.27
C THR A 20 17.22 -11.49 3.87
N CYS A 21 17.88 -12.49 4.45
CA CYS A 21 17.65 -13.89 4.11
C CYS A 21 16.27 -14.41 4.56
N VAL A 22 15.89 -14.15 5.81
CA VAL A 22 14.58 -14.55 6.35
C VAL A 22 13.44 -13.90 5.56
N TRP A 23 13.59 -12.64 5.17
CA TRP A 23 12.59 -11.92 4.39
C TRP A 23 12.33 -12.56 3.02
N PHE A 24 13.40 -12.86 2.26
CA PHE A 24 13.25 -13.55 0.96
C PHE A 24 12.71 -14.97 1.11
N LEU A 25 13.23 -15.77 2.06
CA LEU A 25 12.79 -17.16 2.25
C LEU A 25 11.32 -17.27 2.67
N VAL A 26 10.88 -16.45 3.64
CA VAL A 26 9.47 -16.42 4.05
C VAL A 26 8.59 -15.89 2.93
N GLY A 27 9.06 -14.87 2.21
CA GLY A 27 8.35 -14.29 1.08
C GLY A 27 8.10 -15.29 -0.06
N PHE A 28 9.15 -15.95 -0.56
CA PHE A 28 9.02 -16.94 -1.64
C PHE A 28 8.20 -18.17 -1.23
N LEU A 29 8.25 -18.57 0.05
CA LEU A 29 7.39 -19.64 0.55
C LEU A 29 5.91 -19.24 0.54
N ILE A 30 5.58 -18.00 0.94
CA ILE A 30 4.20 -17.49 0.90
C ILE A 30 3.69 -17.43 -0.54
N THR A 31 4.47 -16.88 -1.48
CA THR A 31 4.02 -16.72 -2.87
C THR A 31 3.89 -18.06 -3.58
N PHE A 32 4.84 -18.98 -3.39
CA PHE A 32 4.76 -20.36 -3.88
C PHE A 32 3.52 -21.10 -3.35
N VAL A 33 3.22 -21.00 -2.05
CA VAL A 33 2.04 -21.66 -1.46
C VAL A 33 0.74 -21.12 -2.05
N ILE A 34 0.62 -19.80 -2.26
CA ILE A 34 -0.58 -19.21 -2.88
C ILE A 34 -0.68 -19.65 -4.35
N SER A 35 0.37 -19.51 -5.15
CA SER A 35 0.33 -19.87 -6.59
C SER A 35 0.03 -21.36 -6.83
N MET A 36 0.41 -22.23 -5.89
CA MET A 36 0.06 -23.66 -5.92
C MET A 36 -1.40 -23.93 -5.50
N LEU A 37 -1.94 -23.19 -4.52
CA LEU A 37 -3.34 -23.37 -4.06
C LEU A 37 -4.36 -22.87 -5.08
N GLU A 38 -4.07 -21.75 -5.75
CA GLU A 38 -4.91 -21.19 -6.82
C GLU A 38 -4.68 -21.88 -8.19
N ASN A 39 -3.78 -22.88 -8.25
CA ASN A 39 -3.40 -23.62 -9.47
C ASN A 39 -2.84 -22.72 -10.60
N HIS A 40 -2.25 -21.56 -10.25
CA HIS A 40 -1.67 -20.62 -11.22
C HIS A 40 -0.37 -21.13 -11.86
N VAL A 41 0.31 -22.11 -11.25
CA VAL A 41 1.61 -22.65 -11.67
C VAL A 41 1.69 -24.16 -11.46
N HIS A 42 2.55 -24.85 -12.21
CA HIS A 42 2.78 -26.31 -12.08
C HIS A 42 4.24 -26.66 -11.79
N VAL A 43 5.20 -26.13 -12.56
CA VAL A 43 6.64 -26.19 -12.26
C VAL A 43 7.19 -24.76 -12.31
N PRO A 44 7.05 -23.97 -11.22
CA PRO A 44 7.32 -22.54 -11.24
C PRO A 44 8.80 -22.20 -11.09
N PHE A 45 9.29 -21.31 -11.95
CA PHE A 45 10.39 -20.40 -11.60
C PHE A 45 10.03 -19.57 -10.36
N VAL A 46 11.02 -18.98 -9.68
CA VAL A 46 10.77 -18.12 -8.51
C VAL A 46 9.88 -16.93 -8.89
N SER A 47 10.04 -16.40 -10.11
CA SER A 47 9.20 -15.38 -10.74
C SER A 47 7.78 -15.83 -11.09
N ASP A 48 7.60 -17.08 -11.56
CA ASP A 48 6.26 -17.65 -11.85
C ASP A 48 5.37 -17.56 -10.61
N THR A 49 5.91 -17.83 -9.40
CA THR A 49 5.17 -17.74 -8.12
C THR A 49 4.68 -16.32 -7.78
N GLY A 50 5.12 -15.30 -8.50
CA GLY A 50 4.81 -13.90 -8.25
C GLY A 50 4.13 -13.19 -9.43
N THR A 51 3.56 -13.95 -10.36
CA THR A 51 3.12 -13.41 -11.67
C THR A 51 1.61 -13.13 -11.75
N THR A 52 0.76 -13.83 -10.98
CA THR A 52 -0.70 -13.64 -10.97
C THR A 52 -1.17 -13.01 -9.65
N PRO A 53 -2.24 -12.18 -9.61
CA PRO A 53 -2.83 -11.72 -8.35
C PRO A 53 -3.60 -12.86 -7.65
N PRO A 54 -3.64 -12.91 -6.30
CA PRO A 54 -3.16 -11.89 -5.35
C PRO A 54 -1.65 -11.95 -5.05
N GLU A 55 -0.97 -13.06 -5.34
CA GLU A 55 0.42 -13.28 -4.93
C GLU A 55 1.42 -12.35 -5.61
N SER A 56 1.14 -11.84 -6.81
CA SER A 56 1.98 -10.86 -7.50
C SER A 56 2.11 -9.52 -6.75
N CYS A 57 1.05 -9.07 -6.09
CA CYS A 57 1.06 -7.90 -5.22
C CYS A 57 1.90 -8.13 -3.94
N ILE A 58 1.95 -9.38 -3.47
CA ILE A 58 2.72 -9.80 -2.29
C ILE A 58 4.20 -9.95 -2.67
N PHE A 59 4.50 -10.65 -3.78
CA PHE A 59 5.83 -10.84 -4.37
C PHE A 59 6.51 -9.50 -4.68
N GLY A 60 5.79 -8.56 -5.29
CA GLY A 60 6.32 -7.23 -5.56
C GLY A 60 6.71 -6.45 -4.29
N GLN A 61 5.93 -6.56 -3.22
CA GLN A 61 6.30 -5.95 -1.93
C GLN A 61 7.49 -6.68 -1.29
N ILE A 62 7.52 -8.01 -1.32
CA ILE A 62 8.64 -8.82 -0.83
C ILE A 62 9.94 -8.42 -1.53
N LEU A 63 9.96 -8.39 -2.86
CA LEU A 63 11.16 -8.10 -3.63
C LEU A 63 11.63 -6.66 -3.44
N ASN A 64 10.73 -5.67 -3.45
CA ASN A 64 11.12 -4.27 -3.22
C ASN A 64 11.70 -4.05 -1.80
N ILE A 65 11.08 -4.63 -0.75
CA ILE A 65 11.60 -4.51 0.62
C ILE A 65 12.90 -5.31 0.78
N GLY A 66 12.96 -6.52 0.21
CA GLY A 66 14.14 -7.38 0.21
C GLY A 66 15.33 -6.73 -0.50
N ALA A 67 15.09 -6.02 -1.62
CA ALA A 67 16.11 -5.23 -2.31
C ALA A 67 16.68 -4.13 -1.40
N VAL A 68 15.85 -3.41 -0.64
CA VAL A 68 16.31 -2.40 0.33
C VAL A 68 17.14 -3.04 1.46
N LEU A 69 16.68 -4.17 2.02
CA LEU A 69 17.44 -4.92 3.05
C LEU A 69 18.80 -5.41 2.51
N LEU A 70 18.82 -5.91 1.27
CA LEU A 70 20.02 -6.35 0.58
C LEU A 70 20.98 -5.18 0.32
N LEU A 71 20.48 -4.03 -0.15
CA LEU A 71 21.28 -2.81 -0.36
C LEU A 71 21.90 -2.28 0.93
N VAL A 72 21.18 -2.35 2.07
CA VAL A 72 21.74 -2.01 3.38
C VAL A 72 22.87 -2.98 3.76
N THR A 73 22.67 -4.29 3.57
CA THR A 73 23.72 -5.31 3.76
C THR A 73 24.94 -5.01 2.88
N ILE A 74 24.76 -4.82 1.56
CA ILE A 74 25.83 -4.47 0.62
C ILE A 74 26.58 -3.20 1.05
N TYR A 75 25.87 -2.17 1.52
CA TYR A 75 26.48 -0.93 1.98
C TYR A 75 27.31 -1.13 3.26
N VAL A 76 26.79 -1.89 4.23
CA VAL A 76 27.56 -2.26 5.44
C VAL A 76 28.83 -3.04 5.05
N ARG A 77 28.74 -3.96 4.07
CA ARG A 77 29.93 -4.67 3.55
C ARG A 77 30.94 -3.72 2.90
N PHE A 78 30.50 -2.83 2.02
CA PHE A 78 31.37 -1.84 1.38
C PHE A 78 32.08 -0.94 2.40
N ARG A 79 31.36 -0.51 3.44
CA ARG A 79 31.90 0.31 4.52
C ARG A 79 32.88 -0.48 5.40
N GLN A 80 32.61 -1.74 5.72
CA GLN A 80 33.53 -2.63 6.42
C GLN A 80 34.87 -2.76 5.67
N VAL A 81 34.83 -3.11 4.38
CA VAL A 81 36.06 -3.25 3.57
C VAL A 81 36.80 -1.92 3.49
N LYS A 82 36.07 -0.80 3.40
CA LYS A 82 36.67 0.55 3.36
C LYS A 82 37.33 0.98 4.69
N MET A 83 36.99 0.38 5.83
CA MET A 83 37.65 0.69 7.12
C MET A 83 39.10 0.18 7.17
N PHE A 84 39.42 -0.86 6.41
CA PHE A 84 40.76 -1.47 6.36
C PHE A 84 41.41 -1.31 4.97
N GLU A 85 40.95 -0.35 4.16
CA GLU A 85 41.46 -0.08 2.80
C GLU A 85 42.87 0.55 2.79
N ASN A 86 43.37 0.96 3.97
CA ASN A 86 44.72 1.49 4.21
C ASN A 86 45.49 0.64 5.26
N ASP A 87 45.13 -0.63 5.45
CA ASP A 87 45.80 -1.54 6.39
C ASP A 87 46.90 -2.31 5.65
N ASP A 88 48.17 -2.18 6.09
CA ASP A 88 49.32 -2.79 5.44
C ASP A 88 49.31 -4.34 5.47
N GLU A 89 48.53 -4.98 6.36
CA GLU A 89 48.30 -6.43 6.28
C GLU A 89 47.40 -6.82 5.10
N ILE A 90 46.52 -5.93 4.63
CA ILE A 90 45.50 -6.23 3.61
C ILE A 90 45.96 -5.86 2.20
N LYS A 91 46.55 -6.84 1.52
CA LYS A 91 46.92 -6.73 0.10
C LYS A 91 45.71 -6.86 -0.84
N LEU A 92 44.71 -5.98 -0.73
CA LEU A 92 43.52 -5.92 -1.59
C LEU A 92 43.50 -4.61 -2.41
N ASN A 93 43.22 -4.71 -3.71
CA ASN A 93 43.00 -3.53 -4.56
C ASN A 93 41.62 -2.91 -4.28
N SER A 94 41.57 -1.62 -3.93
CA SER A 94 40.34 -0.85 -3.63
C SER A 94 39.26 -0.92 -4.73
N LYS A 95 39.66 -1.13 -5.99
CA LYS A 95 38.73 -1.36 -7.11
C LYS A 95 37.79 -2.55 -6.86
N TRP A 96 38.22 -3.61 -6.17
CA TRP A 96 37.35 -4.75 -5.85
C TRP A 96 36.18 -4.35 -4.94
N ASN A 97 36.42 -3.45 -3.98
CA ASN A 97 35.36 -2.96 -3.08
C ASN A 97 34.32 -2.13 -3.86
N ILE A 98 34.78 -1.28 -4.79
CA ILE A 98 33.92 -0.46 -5.65
C ILE A 98 33.13 -1.34 -6.64
N LEU A 99 33.78 -2.31 -7.31
CA LEU A 99 33.13 -3.26 -8.21
C LEU A 99 32.09 -4.12 -7.46
N GLY A 100 32.38 -4.52 -6.23
CA GLY A 100 31.42 -5.18 -5.34
C GLY A 100 30.22 -4.30 -5.03
N LEU A 101 30.42 -3.03 -4.68
CA LEU A 101 29.31 -2.09 -4.44
C LEU A 101 28.45 -1.92 -5.70
N ILE A 102 29.05 -1.74 -6.88
CA ILE A 102 28.33 -1.57 -8.15
C ILE A 102 27.49 -2.81 -8.47
N ASN A 103 28.08 -4.01 -8.44
CA ASN A 103 27.35 -5.26 -8.72
C ASN A 103 26.21 -5.50 -7.71
N GLY A 104 26.44 -5.20 -6.44
CA GLY A 104 25.38 -5.28 -5.43
C GLY A 104 24.23 -4.28 -5.67
N ILE A 105 24.54 -3.03 -6.05
CA ILE A 105 23.53 -2.04 -6.40
C ILE A 105 22.71 -2.47 -7.62
N LEU A 106 23.38 -2.98 -8.67
CA LEU A 106 22.73 -3.52 -9.85
C LEU A 106 21.84 -4.72 -9.49
N THR A 107 22.30 -5.63 -8.63
CA THR A 107 21.49 -6.75 -8.12
C THR A 107 20.21 -6.27 -7.44
N GLY A 108 20.30 -5.27 -6.54
CA GLY A 108 19.13 -4.69 -5.88
C GLY A 108 18.17 -3.98 -6.85
N ALA A 109 18.70 -3.33 -7.89
CA ALA A 109 17.89 -2.73 -8.95
C ALA A 109 17.18 -3.80 -9.80
N GLY A 110 17.87 -4.88 -10.18
CA GLY A 110 17.30 -6.02 -10.88
C GLY A 110 16.14 -6.65 -10.12
N ILE A 111 16.31 -6.89 -8.81
CA ILE A 111 15.27 -7.45 -7.94
C ILE A 111 14.04 -6.53 -7.89
N SER A 112 14.26 -5.22 -7.84
CA SER A 112 13.16 -4.25 -7.91
C SER A 112 12.48 -4.24 -9.28
N ILE A 113 13.20 -4.42 -10.40
CA ILE A 113 12.58 -4.57 -11.72
C ILE A 113 11.70 -5.83 -11.76
N VAL A 114 12.24 -6.99 -11.37
CA VAL A 114 11.51 -8.28 -11.29
C VAL A 114 10.22 -8.15 -10.46
N GLY A 115 10.27 -7.42 -9.34
CA GLY A 115 9.12 -7.22 -8.45
C GLY A 115 8.08 -6.18 -8.89
N ASN A 116 8.36 -5.33 -9.88
CA ASN A 116 7.42 -4.31 -10.37
C ASN A 116 6.97 -4.54 -11.83
N PHE A 117 7.60 -5.45 -12.56
CA PHE A 117 7.28 -5.80 -13.94
C PHE A 117 7.15 -7.31 -14.06
N GLN A 118 5.99 -7.87 -13.70
CA GLN A 118 5.68 -9.30 -13.81
C GLN A 118 5.76 -9.80 -15.27
N GLU A 119 5.99 -11.11 -15.44
CA GLU A 119 6.16 -11.73 -16.76
C GLU A 119 4.93 -11.56 -17.66
N THR A 120 3.73 -11.72 -17.09
CA THR A 120 2.42 -11.47 -17.74
C THR A 120 2.17 -10.00 -18.10
N ALA A 121 2.90 -9.06 -17.50
CA ALA A 121 2.74 -7.63 -17.78
C ALA A 121 3.71 -7.18 -18.89
N ILE A 122 5.02 -7.33 -18.68
CA ILE A 122 6.05 -6.97 -19.67
C ILE A 122 7.26 -7.92 -19.54
N LEU A 123 7.14 -9.14 -20.08
CA LEU A 123 8.18 -10.18 -20.07
C LEU A 123 9.58 -9.67 -20.45
N SER A 124 9.70 -8.81 -21.46
CA SER A 124 11.00 -8.29 -21.90
C SER A 124 11.71 -7.43 -20.83
N VAL A 125 10.95 -6.69 -20.01
CA VAL A 125 11.49 -5.92 -18.89
C VAL A 125 11.76 -6.83 -17.69
N HIS A 126 10.90 -7.83 -17.45
CA HIS A 126 11.11 -8.86 -16.43
C HIS A 126 12.45 -9.59 -16.65
N MET A 127 12.68 -10.11 -17.86
CA MET A 127 13.89 -10.86 -18.21
C MET A 127 15.15 -10.01 -18.11
N VAL A 128 15.08 -8.71 -18.42
CA VAL A 128 16.20 -7.78 -18.15
C VAL A 128 16.46 -7.64 -16.64
N GLY A 129 15.42 -7.52 -15.82
CA GLY A 129 15.53 -7.52 -14.37
C GLY A 129 16.14 -8.80 -13.79
N ALA A 130 15.70 -9.97 -14.28
CA ALA A 130 16.18 -11.28 -13.86
C ALA A 130 17.67 -11.48 -14.25
N CYS A 131 18.03 -11.17 -15.51
CA CYS A 131 19.41 -11.23 -15.98
C CYS A 131 20.33 -10.32 -15.15
N ILE A 132 19.92 -9.08 -14.86
CA ILE A 132 20.67 -8.16 -14.00
C ILE A 132 20.83 -8.76 -12.59
N THR A 133 19.74 -9.28 -12.01
CA THR A 133 19.73 -9.89 -10.67
C THR A 133 20.74 -11.03 -10.56
N PHE A 134 20.63 -12.03 -11.43
CA PHE A 134 21.43 -13.25 -11.30
C PHE A 134 22.88 -13.08 -11.78
N ALA A 135 23.13 -12.32 -12.84
CA ALA A 135 24.50 -12.08 -13.32
C ALA A 135 25.29 -11.16 -12.39
N CYS A 136 24.70 -10.03 -11.94
CA CYS A 136 25.37 -9.13 -11.00
C CYS A 136 25.45 -9.75 -9.59
N GLY A 137 24.46 -10.52 -9.17
CA GLY A 137 24.46 -11.23 -7.87
C GLY A 137 25.55 -12.31 -7.80
N THR A 138 25.70 -13.10 -8.87
CA THR A 138 26.80 -14.07 -8.99
C THR A 138 28.16 -13.38 -9.02
N THR A 139 28.30 -12.30 -9.79
CA THR A 139 29.53 -11.50 -9.85
C THR A 139 29.86 -10.87 -8.50
N TYR A 140 28.86 -10.38 -7.76
CA TYR A 140 29.01 -9.89 -6.38
C TYR A 140 29.55 -10.96 -5.45
N ILE A 141 29.00 -12.18 -5.49
CA ILE A 141 29.44 -13.32 -4.67
C ILE A 141 30.90 -13.71 -4.97
N CYS A 142 31.30 -13.74 -6.24
CA CYS A 142 32.69 -13.98 -6.63
C CYS A 142 33.62 -12.89 -6.08
N ILE A 143 33.26 -11.61 -6.22
CA ILE A 143 34.02 -10.48 -5.67
C ILE A 143 34.11 -10.54 -4.14
N GLN A 144 33.01 -10.81 -3.44
CA GLN A 144 33.00 -10.92 -1.97
C GLN A 144 33.81 -12.12 -1.46
N THR A 145 33.96 -13.17 -2.27
CA THR A 145 34.80 -14.33 -1.93
C THR A 145 36.28 -14.01 -2.05
N ILE A 146 36.67 -13.23 -3.07
CA ILE A 146 38.03 -12.67 -3.20
C ILE A 146 38.32 -11.74 -2.01
N ILE A 147 37.42 -10.80 -1.70
CA ILE A 147 37.55 -9.90 -0.54
C ILE A 147 37.69 -10.70 0.77
N PHE A 148 36.85 -11.71 0.98
CA PHE A 148 36.93 -12.57 2.17
C PHE A 148 38.25 -13.34 2.25
N TYR A 149 38.77 -13.85 1.13
CA TYR A 149 40.09 -14.47 1.06
C TYR A 149 41.17 -13.52 1.59
N HIS A 150 41.21 -12.26 1.16
CA HIS A 150 42.20 -11.30 1.65
C HIS A 150 42.03 -10.97 3.15
N PHE A 151 40.78 -10.83 3.64
CA PHE A 151 40.50 -10.45 5.03
C PHE A 151 40.57 -11.62 6.05
N ARG A 152 40.63 -12.89 5.58
CA ARG A 152 40.49 -14.09 6.42
C ARG A 152 41.37 -14.14 7.68
N HIS A 153 42.60 -13.62 7.59
CA HIS A 153 43.57 -13.66 8.68
C HIS A 153 43.19 -12.73 9.83
N ILE A 154 42.64 -11.54 9.52
CA ILE A 154 42.15 -10.59 10.53
C ILE A 154 40.93 -11.16 11.25
N TYR A 155 40.04 -11.85 10.53
CA TYR A 155 38.90 -12.53 11.16
C TYR A 155 39.33 -13.73 12.02
N ALA A 156 40.37 -14.46 11.63
CA ALA A 156 40.91 -15.57 12.41
C ALA A 156 41.60 -15.11 13.72
N LYS A 157 42.19 -13.89 13.74
CA LYS A 157 42.71 -13.26 14.96
C LYS A 157 41.63 -12.90 15.99
N ASN A 158 40.34 -12.84 15.61
CA ASN A 158 39.25 -12.30 16.44
C ASN A 158 38.30 -13.40 16.96
N PRO A 159 38.28 -13.71 18.28
CA PRO A 159 37.53 -14.86 18.82
C PRO A 159 36.00 -14.73 18.71
N GLU A 160 35.45 -13.50 18.66
CA GLU A 160 34.00 -13.28 18.55
C GLU A 160 33.40 -13.72 17.21
N CYS A 161 34.18 -13.66 16.13
CA CYS A 161 33.75 -14.06 14.80
C CYS A 161 33.42 -15.55 14.72
N LYS A 162 34.20 -16.40 15.41
CA LYS A 162 34.18 -17.87 15.27
C LYS A 162 34.22 -18.30 13.79
N ILE A 163 35.09 -17.65 13.01
CA ILE A 163 35.37 -17.96 11.60
C ILE A 163 36.54 -18.94 11.54
N THR A 164 36.44 -19.94 10.66
CA THR A 164 37.44 -20.99 10.47
C THR A 164 37.83 -21.06 8.98
N PRO A 165 38.78 -21.92 8.58
CA PRO A 165 39.03 -22.17 7.15
C PRO A 165 37.80 -22.72 6.40
N LYS A 166 36.85 -23.37 7.08
CA LYS A 166 35.66 -23.98 6.45
C LYS A 166 34.77 -22.94 5.77
N GLU A 167 34.65 -21.74 6.33
CA GLU A 167 33.92 -20.62 5.74
C GLU A 167 34.49 -20.18 4.37
N LEU A 168 35.81 -20.28 4.17
CA LEU A 168 36.43 -19.96 2.88
C LEU A 168 36.07 -21.02 1.83
N TYR A 169 36.19 -22.31 2.19
CA TYR A 169 35.83 -23.40 1.28
C TYR A 169 34.33 -23.37 0.92
N LEU A 170 33.46 -23.08 1.89
CA LEU A 170 32.02 -22.88 1.65
C LEU A 170 31.76 -21.73 0.68
N ARG A 171 32.42 -20.58 0.82
CA ARG A 171 32.22 -19.44 -0.08
C ARG A 171 32.79 -19.67 -1.48
N ILE A 172 33.91 -20.37 -1.61
CA ILE A 172 34.44 -20.79 -2.91
C ILE A 172 33.48 -21.77 -3.59
N PHE A 173 32.97 -22.78 -2.87
CA PHE A 173 31.96 -23.72 -3.35
C PHE A 173 30.71 -22.98 -3.83
N LEU A 174 30.12 -22.12 -2.99
CA LEU A 174 28.93 -21.33 -3.36
C LEU A 174 29.18 -20.43 -4.57
N ALA A 175 30.35 -19.77 -4.67
CA ALA A 175 30.67 -18.92 -5.81
C ALA A 175 30.80 -19.72 -7.13
N VAL A 176 31.41 -20.91 -7.08
CA VAL A 176 31.48 -21.83 -8.24
C VAL A 176 30.10 -22.37 -8.60
N CYS A 177 29.30 -22.81 -7.63
CA CYS A 177 27.93 -23.25 -7.84
C CYS A 177 27.07 -22.15 -8.46
N CYS A 178 27.09 -20.92 -7.93
CA CYS A 178 26.34 -19.80 -8.53
C CYS A 178 26.78 -19.53 -9.98
N SER A 179 28.10 -19.56 -10.23
CA SER A 179 28.68 -19.35 -11.56
C SER A 179 28.26 -20.42 -12.57
N ILE A 180 28.06 -21.67 -12.15
CA ILE A 180 27.54 -22.74 -13.01
C ILE A 180 26.02 -22.59 -13.18
N LEU A 181 25.29 -22.44 -12.07
CA LEU A 181 23.83 -22.45 -12.04
C LEU A 181 23.21 -21.29 -12.84
N VAL A 182 23.83 -20.10 -12.86
CA VAL A 182 23.33 -18.98 -13.68
C VAL A 182 23.41 -19.26 -15.19
N TRP A 183 24.47 -19.95 -15.65
CA TRP A 183 24.58 -20.38 -17.04
C TRP A 183 23.66 -21.56 -17.36
N VAL A 184 23.48 -22.51 -16.44
CA VAL A 184 22.52 -23.62 -16.62
C VAL A 184 21.09 -23.09 -16.72
N ALA A 185 20.66 -22.23 -15.79
CA ALA A 185 19.32 -21.64 -15.81
C ALA A 185 19.08 -20.85 -17.11
N GLY A 186 20.00 -19.96 -17.49
CA GLY A 186 19.88 -19.15 -18.71
C GLY A 186 19.89 -19.99 -20.00
N LEU A 187 20.78 -20.98 -20.12
CA LEU A 187 20.88 -21.83 -21.31
C LEU A 187 19.66 -22.75 -21.45
N PHE A 188 19.23 -23.40 -20.37
CA PHE A 188 18.09 -24.32 -20.43
C PHE A 188 16.76 -23.58 -20.58
N MET A 189 16.63 -22.35 -20.03
CA MET A 189 15.48 -21.48 -20.33
C MET A 189 15.45 -21.07 -21.82
N LEU A 190 16.60 -20.73 -22.42
CA LEU A 190 16.68 -20.44 -23.85
C LEU A 190 16.30 -21.66 -24.71
N LEU A 191 16.79 -22.86 -24.38
CA LEU A 191 16.43 -24.09 -25.08
C LEU A 191 14.93 -24.42 -24.94
N ALA A 192 14.36 -24.25 -23.75
CA ALA A 192 12.93 -24.42 -23.54
C ALA A 192 12.11 -23.46 -24.43
N MET A 193 12.47 -22.17 -24.44
CA MET A 193 11.79 -21.12 -25.20
C MET A 193 11.91 -21.31 -26.74
N LEU A 194 12.93 -22.02 -27.22
CA LEU A 194 13.08 -22.37 -28.64
C LEU A 194 12.20 -23.57 -29.07
N GLU A 195 11.76 -24.40 -28.13
CA GLU A 195 10.87 -25.55 -28.38
C GLU A 195 9.40 -25.29 -28.02
N PHE A 196 9.12 -24.22 -27.27
CA PHE A 196 7.79 -23.86 -26.77
C PHE A 196 6.79 -23.52 -27.89
N LYS A 197 5.58 -24.06 -27.76
CA LYS A 197 4.46 -23.90 -28.72
C LYS A 197 3.11 -23.65 -28.04
N GLY A 198 3.07 -23.58 -26.71
CA GLY A 198 1.86 -23.31 -25.95
C GLY A 198 1.49 -21.82 -25.90
N ASP A 199 0.26 -21.52 -25.48
CA ASP A 199 -0.25 -20.15 -25.40
C ASP A 199 0.11 -19.42 -24.10
N ASN A 200 0.60 -20.12 -23.06
CA ASN A 200 0.86 -19.55 -21.74
C ASN A 200 2.18 -20.06 -21.10
N ILE A 201 3.17 -19.16 -21.03
CA ILE A 201 4.52 -19.43 -20.50
C ILE A 201 4.53 -19.77 -18.99
N ALA A 202 3.60 -19.21 -18.21
CA ALA A 202 3.51 -19.46 -16.77
C ALA A 202 2.92 -20.86 -16.47
N CYS A 203 1.89 -21.25 -17.21
CA CYS A 203 1.22 -22.56 -17.08
C CYS A 203 1.71 -23.58 -18.13
N TRP A 204 3.03 -23.71 -18.24
CA TRP A 204 3.72 -24.58 -19.19
C TRP A 204 3.59 -26.06 -18.82
N LYS A 205 3.11 -26.88 -19.76
CA LYS A 205 2.86 -28.33 -19.63
C LYS A 205 3.82 -29.17 -20.46
N GLU A 206 3.81 -30.49 -20.26
CA GLU A 206 4.56 -31.45 -21.09
C GLU A 206 4.18 -31.40 -22.58
N GLU A 207 2.92 -31.09 -22.89
CA GLU A 207 2.39 -31.00 -24.27
C GLU A 207 2.84 -29.75 -25.05
N ASP A 208 3.34 -28.71 -24.37
CA ASP A 208 3.71 -27.43 -25.02
C ASP A 208 5.11 -27.44 -25.68
N GLY A 209 5.88 -28.53 -25.54
CA GLY A 209 7.28 -28.61 -25.98
C GLY A 209 8.27 -27.95 -25.02
N GLY A 210 9.56 -28.30 -25.08
CA GLY A 210 10.61 -27.69 -24.24
C GLY A 210 10.53 -27.96 -22.73
N PHE A 211 9.49 -28.65 -22.23
CA PHE A 211 9.20 -28.79 -20.80
C PHE A 211 10.37 -29.34 -19.98
N THR A 212 11.05 -30.39 -20.44
CA THR A 212 12.25 -30.95 -19.78
C THR A 212 13.35 -29.90 -19.59
N PHE A 213 13.52 -28.99 -20.54
CA PHE A 213 14.47 -27.88 -20.40
C PHE A 213 13.97 -26.83 -19.39
N LYS A 214 12.66 -26.49 -19.35
CA LYS A 214 12.09 -25.62 -18.29
C LYS A 214 12.29 -26.24 -16.89
N VAL A 215 12.06 -27.55 -16.71
CA VAL A 215 12.26 -28.23 -15.42
C VAL A 215 13.70 -28.09 -14.93
N VAL A 216 14.69 -28.32 -15.80
CA VAL A 216 16.13 -28.17 -15.44
C VAL A 216 16.49 -26.71 -15.15
N ALA A 217 15.99 -25.76 -15.96
CA ALA A 217 16.22 -24.33 -15.73
C ALA A 217 15.62 -23.86 -14.40
N THR A 218 14.40 -24.30 -14.08
CA THR A 218 13.68 -24.01 -12.84
C THR A 218 14.45 -24.52 -11.62
N PHE A 219 14.88 -25.79 -11.65
CA PHE A 219 15.68 -26.35 -10.55
C PHE A 219 17.02 -25.61 -10.37
N ALA A 220 17.66 -25.20 -11.47
CA ALA A 220 18.90 -24.42 -11.41
C ALA A 220 18.69 -23.01 -10.82
N GLU A 221 17.58 -22.34 -11.12
CA GLU A 221 17.24 -21.03 -10.55
C GLU A 221 16.94 -21.12 -9.05
N TRP A 222 16.10 -22.05 -8.60
CA TRP A 222 15.84 -22.25 -7.16
C TRP A 222 17.13 -22.58 -6.41
N ALA A 223 17.99 -23.46 -6.96
CA ALA A 223 19.29 -23.76 -6.39
C ALA A 223 20.22 -22.52 -6.32
N LEU A 224 20.19 -21.65 -7.33
CA LEU A 224 20.94 -20.38 -7.37
C LEU A 224 20.46 -19.42 -6.27
N VAL A 225 19.15 -19.27 -6.09
CA VAL A 225 18.56 -18.46 -5.01
C VAL A 225 18.93 -19.00 -3.63
N PHE A 226 18.86 -20.31 -3.40
CA PHE A 226 19.33 -20.91 -2.14
C PHE A 226 20.83 -20.67 -1.91
N CYS A 227 21.67 -20.78 -2.95
CA CYS A 227 23.10 -20.46 -2.83
C CYS A 227 23.33 -18.99 -2.46
N PHE A 228 22.59 -18.04 -3.04
CA PHE A 228 22.63 -16.62 -2.68
C PHE A 228 22.25 -16.41 -1.21
N MET A 229 21.17 -17.03 -0.73
CA MET A 229 20.71 -16.91 0.66
C MET A 229 21.72 -17.47 1.67
N ILE A 230 22.29 -18.66 1.40
CA ILE A 230 23.34 -19.25 2.25
C ILE A 230 24.60 -18.36 2.24
N TYR A 231 24.95 -17.78 1.09
CA TYR A 231 26.10 -16.86 1.01
C TYR A 231 25.89 -15.61 1.87
N ILE A 232 24.72 -14.97 1.77
CA ILE A 232 24.36 -13.78 2.57
C ILE A 232 24.42 -14.11 4.07
N LEU A 233 23.83 -15.22 4.51
CA LEU A 233 23.91 -15.69 5.91
C LEU A 233 25.36 -15.93 6.37
N SER A 234 26.25 -16.37 5.48
CA SER A 234 27.65 -16.59 5.85
C SER A 234 28.37 -15.28 6.25
N ILE A 235 27.90 -14.11 5.79
CA ILE A 235 28.49 -12.79 6.09
C ILE A 235 28.17 -12.34 7.53
N THR A 236 27.08 -12.84 8.14
CA THR A 236 26.65 -12.55 9.51
C THR A 236 27.77 -12.63 10.55
N LYS A 237 28.73 -13.55 10.40
CA LYS A 237 29.87 -13.68 11.32
C LYS A 237 30.78 -12.45 11.30
N GLU A 238 31.11 -11.94 10.11
CA GLU A 238 32.01 -10.80 9.91
C GLU A 238 31.41 -9.48 10.44
N TYR A 239 30.09 -9.36 10.46
CA TYR A 239 29.38 -8.16 10.96
C TYR A 239 29.30 -8.11 12.49
N LYS A 240 29.79 -9.12 13.22
CA LYS A 240 29.88 -9.04 14.69
C LYS A 240 30.94 -8.05 15.14
N LEU A 241 32.00 -7.85 14.35
CA LEU A 241 33.07 -6.88 14.59
C LEU A 241 32.70 -5.44 14.18
N LEU A 242 31.43 -5.18 13.83
CA LEU A 242 30.99 -3.87 13.34
C LEU A 242 30.01 -3.23 14.32
N GLU A 243 30.44 -2.14 14.94
CA GLU A 243 29.58 -1.24 15.72
C GLU A 243 29.21 0.00 14.90
N PHE A 244 28.03 0.58 15.18
CA PHE A 244 27.51 1.73 14.45
C PHE A 244 27.59 2.99 15.32
N GLU A 245 28.71 3.71 15.22
CA GLU A 245 29.01 4.87 16.09
C GLU A 245 28.10 6.09 15.83
N SER A 246 28.09 6.62 14.59
CA SER A 246 27.33 7.83 14.26
C SER A 246 27.13 8.06 12.75
N ILE A 247 26.01 8.69 12.39
CA ILE A 247 25.86 9.34 11.07
C ILE A 247 26.45 10.75 11.19
N ARG A 248 27.61 10.98 10.55
CA ARG A 248 28.32 12.27 10.58
C ARG A 248 27.93 13.14 9.38
N PHE A 249 27.16 14.20 9.62
CA PHE A 249 26.84 15.22 8.61
C PHE A 249 27.94 16.29 8.56
N LYS A 250 28.38 16.69 7.36
CA LYS A 250 29.22 17.89 7.17
C LYS A 250 28.36 19.08 6.79
N ASN A 251 28.47 20.18 7.54
CA ASN A 251 27.95 21.47 7.11
C ASN A 251 28.81 22.02 5.96
N LYS A 252 28.19 22.46 4.86
CA LYS A 252 28.89 23.09 3.73
C LYS A 252 28.98 24.62 3.81
N LEU A 253 28.25 25.28 4.72
CA LEU A 253 28.22 26.74 4.82
C LEU A 253 29.45 27.37 5.49
N SER A 254 30.38 26.59 6.04
CA SER A 254 31.57 27.13 6.73
C SER A 254 32.67 27.68 5.80
N ASN A 255 32.51 27.58 4.48
CA ASN A 255 33.48 28.05 3.49
C ASN A 255 32.91 29.28 2.76
N THR A 256 33.06 30.48 3.32
CA THR A 256 32.65 31.73 2.64
C THR A 256 33.59 32.90 2.92
N THR A 257 34.78 32.79 2.33
CA THR A 257 35.74 33.86 2.01
C THR A 257 36.59 33.33 0.85
N THR A 258 36.88 34.06 -0.24
CA THR A 258 36.73 35.50 -0.50
C THR A 258 36.53 35.76 -2.02
N VAL A 259 35.69 36.73 -2.40
CA VAL A 259 35.69 37.57 -3.63
C VAL A 259 36.21 36.99 -4.98
N SER A 260 35.37 36.99 -6.03
CA SER A 260 35.57 37.88 -7.22
C SER A 260 34.51 37.71 -8.35
N LYS A 261 33.63 38.70 -8.47
CA LYS A 261 33.11 39.39 -9.68
C LYS A 261 33.03 38.69 -11.06
N ASN A 262 31.86 38.93 -11.70
CA ASN A 262 31.65 39.24 -13.13
C ASN A 262 31.74 38.06 -14.15
N LYS A 263 31.04 38.06 -15.29
CA LYS A 263 30.16 39.06 -15.96
C LYS A 263 29.19 38.37 -16.98
N THR A 264 28.11 39.07 -17.40
CA THR A 264 27.41 39.10 -18.73
C THR A 264 27.54 37.94 -19.74
N ASP A 265 26.56 37.53 -20.57
CA ASP A 265 25.11 37.79 -20.81
C ASP A 265 24.58 36.57 -21.65
N GLU A 266 23.49 36.46 -22.43
CA GLU A 266 22.43 37.37 -22.96
C GLU A 266 21.13 36.56 -23.30
N ASN A 267 20.26 37.01 -24.22
CA ASN A 267 18.96 36.39 -24.58
C ASN A 267 19.03 35.29 -25.67
N SER A 268 17.97 34.46 -25.74
CA SER A 268 17.31 34.10 -27.02
C SER A 268 15.87 33.61 -26.79
N THR A 269 15.04 33.51 -27.85
CA THR A 269 13.56 33.46 -27.75
C THR A 269 12.87 32.44 -28.67
N LYS A 270 11.62 32.09 -28.26
CA LYS A 270 10.45 31.61 -29.05
C LYS A 270 10.38 30.14 -29.53
N ASN A 271 9.21 29.55 -29.25
CA ASN A 271 8.23 28.83 -30.10
C ASN A 271 8.76 27.92 -31.24
N THR A 272 8.19 26.73 -31.50
CA THR A 272 6.79 26.51 -31.94
C THR A 272 6.18 25.12 -31.60
N ASN A 273 4.93 24.90 -32.00
CA ASN A 273 4.06 23.74 -31.73
C ASN A 273 4.38 22.52 -32.62
N THR A 274 3.96 21.30 -32.19
CA THR A 274 2.94 20.47 -32.88
C THR A 274 2.47 19.24 -32.05
N GLU A 275 1.15 19.13 -31.90
CA GLU A 275 0.26 17.95 -32.09
C GLU A 275 0.62 16.52 -31.61
N LYS A 276 -0.25 15.89 -30.78
CA LYS A 276 -1.45 15.13 -31.21
C LYS A 276 -2.32 14.69 -30.00
N MET A 277 -3.64 14.65 -30.17
CA MET A 277 -4.62 14.00 -29.26
C MET A 277 -4.86 12.53 -29.74
N ALA A 278 -5.70 11.65 -29.19
CA ALA A 278 -6.96 11.75 -28.43
C ALA A 278 -7.35 10.33 -27.89
N PRO A 279 -8.57 10.02 -27.38
CA PRO A 279 -9.68 10.88 -26.90
C PRO A 279 -10.37 10.40 -25.56
N ASN A 280 -11.22 11.27 -24.97
CA ASN A 280 -12.50 10.97 -24.27
C ASN A 280 -12.53 10.07 -22.99
N ILE A 281 -13.56 10.04 -22.11
CA ILE A 281 -14.86 10.77 -21.95
C ILE A 281 -14.94 11.34 -20.51
N SER A 282 -15.73 12.39 -20.25
CA SER A 282 -16.24 12.68 -18.89
C SER A 282 -17.67 13.26 -18.91
N ALA A 283 -18.52 12.85 -17.97
CA ALA A 283 -19.86 13.43 -17.72
C ALA A 283 -20.27 13.19 -16.24
N PRO A 284 -20.82 14.18 -15.51
CA PRO A 284 -21.08 14.05 -14.07
C PRO A 284 -22.52 13.63 -13.73
N THR A 285 -22.71 12.43 -13.19
CA THR A 285 -24.02 11.88 -12.77
C THR A 285 -24.47 12.38 -11.39
N GLY A 286 -24.79 13.68 -11.30
CA GLY A 286 -25.44 14.27 -10.14
C GLY A 286 -26.92 13.89 -10.03
N VAL A 287 -27.23 12.69 -9.51
CA VAL A 287 -28.61 12.14 -9.47
C VAL A 287 -29.53 12.97 -8.57
N LEU A 288 -30.35 13.82 -9.20
CA LEU A 288 -31.52 14.47 -8.62
C LEU A 288 -32.72 14.24 -9.54
N LEU A 289 -33.57 13.27 -9.19
CA LEU A 289 -34.94 13.05 -9.71
C LEU A 289 -35.12 13.31 -11.22
N GLU A 290 -34.66 12.37 -12.04
CA GLU A 290 -35.12 12.25 -13.43
C GLU A 290 -36.56 11.68 -13.42
N THR A 291 -37.54 12.56 -13.65
CA THR A 291 -38.83 12.19 -14.26
C THR A 291 -38.71 12.41 -15.76
N ASP A 292 -39.09 11.42 -16.56
CA ASP A 292 -38.84 11.42 -18.01
C ASP A 292 -39.63 12.51 -18.75
N GLU A 293 -38.93 13.54 -19.26
CA GLU A 293 -39.41 14.43 -20.32
C GLU A 293 -38.38 14.50 -21.45
N GLU A 294 -38.81 14.24 -22.69
CA GLU A 294 -37.94 14.30 -23.88
C GLU A 294 -37.65 15.75 -24.27
N VAL A 295 -36.47 16.26 -23.91
CA VAL A 295 -36.06 17.64 -24.24
C VAL A 295 -35.55 17.72 -25.69
N THR A 296 -36.42 18.12 -26.61
CA THR A 296 -36.07 18.39 -28.01
C THR A 296 -34.98 19.48 -28.11
N THR A 297 -33.81 19.12 -28.62
CA THR A 297 -32.63 19.99 -28.58
C THR A 297 -32.75 21.24 -29.45
N THR A 298 -32.82 22.42 -28.83
CA THR A 298 -32.56 23.71 -29.49
C THR A 298 -31.19 24.23 -29.04
N ILE A 299 -30.20 24.24 -29.94
CA ILE A 299 -28.81 24.55 -29.57
C ILE A 299 -28.63 26.06 -29.37
N GLN A 300 -28.51 26.49 -28.11
CA GLN A 300 -27.93 27.79 -27.77
C GLN A 300 -26.40 27.67 -27.65
N HIS A 301 -25.68 28.71 -28.07
CA HIS A 301 -24.22 28.77 -27.95
C HIS A 301 -23.79 28.73 -26.47
N ILE A 302 -23.11 27.65 -26.07
CA ILE A 302 -22.46 27.55 -24.77
C ILE A 302 -21.12 28.33 -24.83
N PRO A 303 -20.82 29.23 -23.88
CA PRO A 303 -19.53 29.93 -23.84
C PRO A 303 -18.35 28.96 -23.71
N GLU A 304 -17.22 29.30 -24.34
CA GLU A 304 -16.03 28.45 -24.38
C GLU A 304 -15.53 28.06 -22.97
N ALA A 305 -15.30 26.77 -22.77
CA ALA A 305 -14.80 26.24 -21.50
C ALA A 305 -13.36 26.74 -21.25
N LYS A 306 -13.22 27.71 -20.34
CA LYS A 306 -11.93 28.35 -20.04
C LYS A 306 -10.89 27.33 -19.61
N GLN A 307 -9.87 27.15 -20.44
CA GLN A 307 -8.76 26.22 -20.24
C GLN A 307 -8.09 26.45 -18.88
N THR A 308 -8.05 25.43 -18.02
CA THR A 308 -7.48 25.51 -16.67
C THR A 308 -5.95 25.42 -16.71
N ASP A 309 -5.28 26.40 -16.11
CA ASP A 309 -3.81 26.43 -16.01
C ASP A 309 -3.26 25.16 -15.35
N LYS A 310 -2.10 24.69 -15.83
CA LYS A 310 -1.42 23.49 -15.32
C LYS A 310 -1.01 23.67 -13.86
N TYR A 311 -1.78 23.09 -12.94
CA TYR A 311 -1.61 23.33 -11.50
C TYR A 311 -0.34 22.69 -10.91
N GLU A 312 0.55 23.52 -10.37
CA GLU A 312 1.70 23.07 -9.60
C GLU A 312 1.33 22.67 -8.16
N LEU A 313 1.70 21.45 -7.75
CA LEU A 313 1.46 20.92 -6.41
C LEU A 313 2.29 21.66 -5.34
N ARG A 314 1.65 22.60 -4.62
CA ARG A 314 2.29 23.36 -3.54
C ARG A 314 2.35 22.54 -2.24
N LEU A 315 3.52 21.95 -1.95
CA LEU A 315 3.76 21.14 -0.76
C LEU A 315 3.61 21.92 0.56
N VAL A 316 3.23 21.21 1.63
CA VAL A 316 3.08 21.72 3.00
C VAL A 316 4.02 20.96 3.93
N TRP A 317 5.29 21.37 3.94
CA TRP A 317 6.37 20.70 4.68
C TRP A 317 6.06 20.39 6.16
N ARG A 318 5.33 21.27 6.85
CA ARG A 318 4.85 21.02 8.22
C ARG A 318 4.01 19.75 8.30
N ASN A 319 3.08 19.54 7.37
CA ASN A 319 2.23 18.35 7.35
C ASN A 319 3.06 17.10 7.01
N ILE A 320 3.95 17.19 6.02
CA ILE A 320 4.89 16.10 5.65
C ILE A 320 5.70 15.62 6.86
N ILE A 321 6.31 16.56 7.60
CA ILE A 321 7.11 16.25 8.79
C ILE A 321 6.25 15.65 9.91
N LEU A 322 5.05 16.19 10.17
CA LEU A 322 4.15 15.66 11.19
C LEU A 322 3.65 14.25 10.86
N PHE A 323 3.27 13.97 9.62
CA PHE A 323 2.85 12.63 9.20
C PHE A 323 4.02 11.64 9.21
N ALA A 324 5.24 12.06 8.82
CA ALA A 324 6.43 11.20 8.91
C ALA A 324 6.73 10.79 10.37
N TYR A 325 6.68 11.74 11.32
CA TYR A 325 6.82 11.41 12.74
C TYR A 325 5.67 10.53 13.25
N LEU A 326 4.42 10.82 12.87
CA LEU A 326 3.27 10.03 13.29
C LEU A 326 3.41 8.56 12.90
N HIS A 327 3.74 8.27 11.63
CA HIS A 327 3.93 6.88 11.17
C HIS A 327 5.17 6.22 11.80
N ALA A 328 6.26 6.95 12.04
CA ALA A 328 7.43 6.41 12.76
C ALA A 328 7.10 6.03 14.21
N PHE A 329 6.34 6.85 14.94
CA PHE A 329 5.88 6.51 16.30
C PHE A 329 4.80 5.44 16.31
N ALA A 330 3.97 5.32 15.26
CA ALA A 330 3.01 4.24 15.10
C ALA A 330 3.69 2.88 14.91
N LEU A 331 4.72 2.80 14.07
CA LEU A 331 5.52 1.57 13.90
C LEU A 331 6.22 1.18 15.21
N TYR A 332 6.68 2.16 15.99
CA TYR A 332 7.21 1.89 17.35
C TYR A 332 6.11 1.43 18.31
N GLY A 333 4.91 2.01 18.25
CA GLY A 333 3.73 1.54 19.00
C GLY A 333 3.38 0.08 18.71
N LEU A 334 3.36 -0.30 17.43
CA LEU A 334 3.15 -1.69 17.00
C LEU A 334 4.24 -2.63 17.55
N TYR A 335 5.50 -2.22 17.51
CA TYR A 335 6.59 -2.98 18.13
C TYR A 335 6.40 -3.15 19.66
N LEU A 336 5.93 -2.12 20.37
CA LEU A 336 5.65 -2.20 21.80
C LEU A 336 4.49 -3.16 22.12
N MET A 337 3.46 -3.24 21.27
CA MET A 337 2.32 -4.19 21.42
C MET A 337 2.76 -5.66 21.50
N PHE A 338 3.89 -6.01 20.89
CA PHE A 338 4.43 -7.38 20.87
C PHE A 338 5.60 -7.61 21.83
N THR A 339 6.06 -6.60 22.57
CA THR A 339 7.31 -6.69 23.37
C THR A 339 7.20 -6.22 24.81
N SER A 340 6.35 -5.24 25.13
CA SER A 340 6.37 -4.61 26.47
C SER A 340 5.09 -3.88 26.88
N ALA A 341 4.18 -3.56 25.95
CA ALA A 341 2.85 -3.10 26.30
C ALA A 341 1.99 -4.26 26.82
N LYS A 342 1.14 -3.96 27.80
CA LYS A 342 0.20 -4.93 28.38
C LYS A 342 -0.90 -5.26 27.36
N ILE A 343 -1.36 -6.50 27.34
CA ILE A 343 -2.42 -6.97 26.42
C ILE A 343 -3.68 -6.09 26.53
N LEU A 344 -4.05 -5.64 27.74
CA LEU A 344 -5.14 -4.71 27.97
C LEU A 344 -4.97 -3.36 27.23
N THR A 345 -3.75 -2.86 27.08
CA THR A 345 -3.44 -1.64 26.32
C THR A 345 -3.66 -1.85 24.82
N SER A 346 -3.28 -3.02 24.29
CA SER A 346 -3.55 -3.41 22.90
C SER A 346 -5.05 -3.59 22.62
N VAL A 347 -5.77 -4.25 23.54
CA VAL A 347 -7.24 -4.43 23.46
C VAL A 347 -7.97 -3.08 23.57
N TRP A 348 -7.52 -2.20 24.46
CA TRP A 348 -8.03 -0.83 24.57
C TRP A 348 -7.80 -0.02 23.29
N GLY A 349 -6.62 -0.16 22.67
CA GLY A 349 -6.33 0.39 21.35
C GLY A 349 -7.32 -0.10 20.29
N PHE A 350 -7.60 -1.40 20.23
CA PHE A 350 -8.59 -1.97 19.31
C PHE A 350 -10.01 -1.41 19.55
N ILE A 351 -10.45 -1.33 20.81
CA ILE A 351 -11.75 -0.75 21.18
C ILE A 351 -11.86 0.72 20.73
N LEU A 352 -10.81 1.53 20.95
CA LEU A 352 -10.78 2.92 20.50
C LEU A 352 -10.72 3.08 18.98
N TYR A 353 -10.16 2.11 18.26
CA TYR A 353 -10.23 2.05 16.79
C TYR A 353 -11.67 1.78 16.33
N GLN A 354 -12.36 0.79 16.90
CA GLN A 354 -13.79 0.52 16.62
C GLN A 354 -14.67 1.76 16.91
N MET A 355 -14.47 2.41 18.05
CA MET A 355 -15.20 3.64 18.42
C MET A 355 -14.90 4.77 17.43
N GLY A 356 -13.63 5.06 17.14
CA GLY A 356 -13.23 6.10 16.19
C GLY A 356 -13.79 5.86 14.79
N GLY A 357 -13.71 4.63 14.29
CA GLY A 357 -14.27 4.20 13.01
C GLY A 357 -15.77 4.50 12.92
N LEU A 358 -16.56 4.06 13.90
CA LEU A 358 -18.01 4.37 13.96
C LEU A 358 -18.30 5.89 13.98
N GLY A 359 -17.42 6.69 14.58
CA GLY A 359 -17.51 8.16 14.54
C GLY A 359 -17.36 8.76 13.14
N ILE A 360 -16.57 8.12 12.27
CA ILE A 360 -16.48 8.47 10.85
C ILE A 360 -17.67 7.86 10.09
N THR A 361 -17.86 6.54 10.16
CA THR A 361 -18.78 5.78 9.29
C THR A 361 -20.25 6.00 9.64
N ALA A 362 -20.69 5.62 10.85
CA ALA A 362 -22.06 5.87 11.30
C ALA A 362 -22.31 7.37 11.53
N GLY A 363 -21.28 8.12 11.92
CA GLY A 363 -21.33 9.56 12.19
C GLY A 363 -21.10 10.44 10.95
N ALA A 364 -19.86 10.91 10.77
CA ALA A 364 -19.50 11.96 9.80
C ALA A 364 -20.00 11.69 8.37
N HIS A 365 -19.97 10.42 7.97
CA HIS A 365 -20.34 9.90 6.66
C HIS A 365 -21.85 9.69 6.51
N ARG A 366 -22.39 8.58 7.04
CA ARG A 366 -23.78 8.16 6.78
C ARG A 366 -24.81 9.13 7.37
N LEU A 367 -24.65 9.52 8.64
CA LEU A 367 -25.59 10.41 9.33
C LEU A 367 -25.48 11.87 8.84
N TRP A 368 -24.27 12.43 8.80
CA TRP A 368 -24.10 13.87 8.58
C TRP A 368 -23.79 14.25 7.13
N ALA A 369 -22.85 13.62 6.43
CA ALA A 369 -22.61 13.95 5.02
C ALA A 369 -23.83 13.60 4.15
N HIS A 370 -24.38 12.39 4.33
CA HIS A 370 -25.41 11.82 3.44
C HIS A 370 -26.85 11.87 3.96
N ARG A 371 -27.08 12.15 5.25
CA ARG A 371 -28.42 12.18 5.87
C ARG A 371 -29.23 10.88 5.67
N SER A 372 -28.56 9.73 5.51
CA SER A 372 -29.18 8.45 5.12
C SER A 372 -30.11 7.89 6.22
N TYR A 373 -29.86 8.23 7.48
CA TYR A 373 -30.75 8.01 8.62
C TYR A 373 -30.82 9.25 9.52
N LYS A 374 -31.71 9.24 10.52
CA LYS A 374 -31.82 10.27 11.58
C LYS A 374 -31.46 9.70 12.94
N ALA A 375 -30.92 10.55 13.82
CA ALA A 375 -30.44 10.18 15.15
C ALA A 375 -30.95 11.11 16.25
N LYS A 376 -31.42 10.51 17.36
CA LYS A 376 -31.73 11.25 18.60
C LYS A 376 -30.45 11.85 19.20
N TRP A 377 -30.61 12.87 20.04
CA TRP A 377 -29.46 13.63 20.58
C TRP A 377 -28.40 12.77 21.31
N PRO A 378 -28.70 11.66 22.02
CA PRO A 378 -27.67 10.86 22.68
C PRO A 378 -26.72 10.20 21.67
N LEU A 379 -27.28 9.63 20.59
CA LEU A 379 -26.50 9.02 19.51
C LEU A 379 -25.70 10.08 18.74
N ARG A 380 -26.27 11.26 18.48
CA ARG A 380 -25.53 12.38 17.88
C ARG A 380 -24.36 12.84 18.74
N LEU A 381 -24.53 12.93 20.06
CA LEU A 381 -23.45 13.28 20.98
C LEU A 381 -22.37 12.18 21.03
N LEU A 382 -22.76 10.92 21.09
CA LEU A 382 -21.86 9.76 21.08
C LEU A 382 -21.00 9.72 19.80
N LEU A 383 -21.63 9.83 18.64
CA LEU A 383 -20.94 9.84 17.34
C LEU A 383 -20.07 11.09 17.14
N THR A 384 -20.45 12.22 17.74
CA THR A 384 -19.61 13.44 17.75
C THR A 384 -18.33 13.22 18.58
N PHE A 385 -18.46 12.59 19.76
CA PHE A 385 -17.32 12.22 20.60
C PHE A 385 -16.41 11.20 19.90
N PHE A 386 -17.00 10.19 19.24
CA PHE A 386 -16.26 9.21 18.44
C PHE A 386 -15.54 9.84 17.22
N ASN A 387 -16.16 10.79 16.53
CA ASN A 387 -15.49 11.55 15.46
C ASN A 387 -14.29 12.36 16.01
N THR A 388 -14.44 12.99 17.19
CA THR A 388 -13.32 13.70 17.84
C THR A 388 -12.21 12.75 18.33
N LEU A 389 -12.55 11.51 18.71
CA LEU A 389 -11.58 10.43 18.99
C LEU A 389 -10.84 9.95 17.72
N ALA A 390 -11.46 10.04 16.54
CA ALA A 390 -10.87 9.66 15.26
C ALA A 390 -9.94 10.73 14.66
N PHE A 391 -10.11 12.01 15.04
CA PHE A 391 -9.30 13.16 14.61
C PHE A 391 -9.14 13.27 13.07
N GLN A 392 -10.27 13.34 12.35
CA GLN A 392 -10.30 13.61 10.91
C GLN A 392 -11.04 14.93 10.63
N ASP A 393 -10.51 16.03 11.18
CA ASP A 393 -11.21 17.32 11.32
C ASP A 393 -12.59 17.21 12.01
N ALA A 394 -13.26 18.35 12.22
CA ALA A 394 -14.61 18.40 12.78
C ALA A 394 -15.64 17.90 11.74
N VAL A 395 -16.76 17.33 12.21
CA VAL A 395 -17.82 16.76 11.33
C VAL A 395 -18.22 17.73 10.21
N VAL A 396 -18.34 19.03 10.51
CA VAL A 396 -18.76 20.07 9.56
C VAL A 396 -17.75 20.27 8.42
N ASP A 397 -16.45 20.08 8.68
CA ASP A 397 -15.41 20.18 7.65
C ASP A 397 -15.30 18.89 6.84
N TRP A 398 -15.31 17.74 7.53
CA TRP A 398 -15.28 16.42 6.91
C TRP A 398 -16.47 16.24 5.96
N ALA A 399 -17.69 16.50 6.44
CA ALA A 399 -18.91 16.36 5.65
C ALA A 399 -19.01 17.38 4.51
N ARG A 400 -18.41 18.58 4.64
CA ARG A 400 -18.24 19.50 3.50
C ARG A 400 -17.38 18.84 2.43
N ASP A 401 -16.17 18.41 2.79
CA ASP A 401 -15.22 17.88 1.82
C ASP A 401 -15.74 16.58 1.18
N HIS A 402 -16.45 15.75 1.93
CA HIS A 402 -17.13 14.54 1.43
C HIS A 402 -18.31 14.86 0.49
N ARG A 403 -19.11 15.89 0.79
CA ARG A 403 -20.17 16.40 -0.12
C ARG A 403 -19.57 17.02 -1.39
N VAL A 404 -18.37 17.60 -1.34
CA VAL A 404 -17.63 18.04 -2.55
C VAL A 404 -17.18 16.82 -3.35
N HIS A 405 -16.56 15.84 -2.69
CA HIS A 405 -16.06 14.60 -3.30
C HIS A 405 -17.15 13.89 -4.12
N HIS A 406 -18.30 13.52 -3.52
CA HIS A 406 -19.39 12.88 -4.29
C HIS A 406 -19.92 13.71 -5.45
N LYS A 407 -19.99 15.03 -5.32
CA LYS A 407 -20.56 15.91 -6.35
C LYS A 407 -19.60 16.19 -7.51
N TYR A 408 -18.29 15.99 -7.30
CA TYR A 408 -17.23 16.35 -8.24
C TYR A 408 -16.13 15.27 -8.33
N SER A 409 -16.48 14.02 -8.05
CA SER A 409 -15.58 12.86 -8.00
C SER A 409 -14.70 12.78 -9.24
N GLU A 410 -13.44 12.38 -9.08
CA GLU A 410 -12.43 12.29 -10.16
C GLU A 410 -12.04 13.61 -10.86
N THR A 411 -12.67 14.76 -10.52
CA THR A 411 -12.32 16.07 -11.10
C THR A 411 -11.32 16.85 -10.26
N ASP A 412 -10.82 17.96 -10.80
CA ASP A 412 -9.93 18.88 -10.08
C ASP A 412 -10.61 19.66 -8.93
N ALA A 413 -11.92 19.46 -8.71
CA ALA A 413 -12.64 19.91 -7.53
C ALA A 413 -12.77 18.84 -6.43
N ASP A 414 -12.43 17.57 -6.70
CA ASP A 414 -12.38 16.51 -5.69
C ASP A 414 -11.19 16.72 -4.73
N PRO A 415 -11.39 16.77 -3.40
CA PRO A 415 -10.31 16.92 -2.43
C PRO A 415 -9.20 15.86 -2.51
N HIS A 416 -9.51 14.64 -2.95
CA HIS A 416 -8.61 13.48 -2.98
C HIS A 416 -8.66 12.68 -4.29
N ASN A 417 -8.94 13.38 -5.40
CA ASN A 417 -9.04 12.86 -6.77
C ASN A 417 -8.14 11.65 -7.08
N ALA A 418 -8.76 10.48 -7.29
CA ALA A 418 -8.09 9.21 -7.57
C ALA A 418 -7.31 9.18 -8.91
N THR A 419 -7.70 9.99 -9.91
CA THR A 419 -6.98 10.08 -11.20
C THR A 419 -5.55 10.62 -11.05
N ARG A 420 -5.25 11.28 -9.92
CA ARG A 420 -3.89 11.74 -9.56
C ARG A 420 -3.04 10.63 -8.92
N GLY A 421 -3.52 9.39 -8.91
CA GLY A 421 -2.82 8.19 -8.48
C GLY A 421 -2.98 7.86 -7.00
N PHE A 422 -2.80 6.57 -6.66
CA PHE A 422 -3.05 6.01 -5.32
C PHE A 422 -2.43 6.84 -4.18
N PHE A 423 -1.15 7.24 -4.30
CA PHE A 423 -0.48 8.01 -3.25
C PHE A 423 -1.14 9.38 -3.01
N PHE A 424 -1.62 10.06 -4.06
CA PHE A 424 -2.31 11.34 -3.91
C PHE A 424 -3.61 11.18 -3.15
N ALA A 425 -4.45 10.23 -3.57
CA ALA A 425 -5.75 9.95 -2.95
C ALA A 425 -5.64 9.45 -1.51
N HIS A 426 -4.62 8.64 -1.21
CA HIS A 426 -4.40 8.08 0.11
C HIS A 426 -3.95 9.15 1.12
N ILE A 427 -2.81 9.82 0.87
CA ILE A 427 -2.22 10.78 1.81
C ILE A 427 -1.72 12.07 1.15
N GLY A 428 -1.30 12.03 -0.12
CA GLY A 428 -0.65 13.17 -0.80
C GLY A 428 -1.49 14.45 -0.81
N TRP A 429 -2.83 14.33 -0.86
CA TRP A 429 -3.76 15.45 -0.75
C TRP A 429 -3.67 16.23 0.59
N LEU A 430 -3.27 15.56 1.68
CA LEU A 430 -3.00 16.17 2.99
C LEU A 430 -1.59 16.78 3.08
N LEU A 431 -0.69 16.40 2.17
CA LEU A 431 0.71 16.84 2.12
C LEU A 431 0.90 18.10 1.27
N CYS A 432 -0.08 18.46 0.43
CA CYS A 432 -0.07 19.68 -0.40
C CYS A 432 -1.19 20.66 -0.01
N ARG A 433 -1.27 21.78 -0.73
CA ARG A 433 -2.46 22.65 -0.70
C ARG A 433 -3.54 22.04 -1.60
N LYS A 434 -4.79 22.05 -1.13
CA LYS A 434 -5.97 21.75 -1.96
C LYS A 434 -6.01 22.64 -3.21
N HIS A 435 -6.48 22.07 -4.32
CA HIS A 435 -6.67 22.76 -5.58
C HIS A 435 -7.66 23.96 -5.44
N PRO A 436 -7.54 25.04 -6.23
CA PRO A 436 -8.46 26.17 -6.15
C PRO A 436 -9.93 25.79 -6.40
N GLU A 437 -10.20 24.84 -7.31
CA GLU A 437 -11.56 24.40 -7.58
C GLU A 437 -12.22 23.73 -6.37
N VAL A 438 -11.50 22.91 -5.59
CA VAL A 438 -12.01 22.32 -4.33
C VAL A 438 -12.55 23.41 -3.40
N ARG A 439 -11.88 24.57 -3.35
CA ARG A 439 -12.31 25.74 -2.56
C ARG A 439 -13.43 26.54 -3.21
N GLN A 440 -13.52 26.53 -4.54
CA GLN A 440 -14.54 27.25 -5.30
C GLN A 440 -15.87 26.49 -5.27
N LYS A 441 -15.89 25.22 -5.71
CA LYS A 441 -17.08 24.37 -5.67
C LYS A 441 -17.51 24.08 -4.22
N GLY A 442 -16.56 23.96 -3.29
CA GLY A 442 -16.83 23.78 -1.86
C GLY A 442 -17.58 24.93 -1.16
N LYS A 443 -17.67 26.12 -1.78
CA LYS A 443 -18.58 27.20 -1.34
C LYS A 443 -20.04 26.99 -1.77
N GLY A 444 -20.27 26.18 -2.81
CA GLY A 444 -21.59 25.84 -3.36
C GLY A 444 -22.19 24.56 -2.79
N ILE A 445 -21.66 24.07 -1.66
CA ILE A 445 -22.22 22.95 -0.90
C ILE A 445 -23.06 23.53 0.24
N ASP A 446 -24.33 23.11 0.32
CA ASP A 446 -25.17 23.37 1.49
C ASP A 446 -24.60 22.65 2.72
N LEU A 447 -24.52 23.38 3.83
CA LEU A 447 -24.11 22.90 5.15
C LEU A 447 -25.07 23.41 6.25
N SER A 448 -26.21 24.01 5.85
CA SER A 448 -27.13 24.68 6.77
C SER A 448 -27.67 23.72 7.84
N ASP A 449 -27.90 22.45 7.49
CA ASP A 449 -28.25 21.37 8.41
C ASP A 449 -27.19 21.13 9.50
N LEU A 450 -25.91 21.11 9.11
CA LEU A 450 -24.79 20.88 10.02
C LEU A 450 -24.55 22.07 10.95
N TYR A 451 -24.84 23.29 10.48
CA TYR A 451 -24.82 24.51 11.30
C TYR A 451 -26.10 24.69 12.13
N GLN A 452 -27.22 24.06 11.79
CA GLN A 452 -28.41 24.06 12.65
C GLN A 452 -28.18 23.15 13.87
N ASP A 453 -27.53 22.00 13.72
CA ASP A 453 -27.21 21.10 14.84
C ASP A 453 -26.35 21.80 15.92
N PRO A 454 -26.86 21.97 17.16
CA PRO A 454 -26.09 22.60 18.23
C PRO A 454 -24.89 21.77 18.68
N ILE A 455 -24.94 20.43 18.55
CA ILE A 455 -23.85 19.53 18.94
C ILE A 455 -22.66 19.75 17.99
N LEU A 456 -22.91 19.79 16.68
CA LEU A 456 -21.86 20.03 15.68
C LEU A 456 -21.30 21.45 15.74
N ARG A 457 -22.14 22.47 15.97
CA ARG A 457 -21.66 23.84 16.24
C ARG A 457 -20.73 23.90 17.45
N TYR A 458 -21.08 23.20 18.53
CA TYR A 458 -20.27 23.17 19.74
C TYR A 458 -18.94 22.41 19.51
N GLN A 459 -19.00 21.26 18.84
CA GLN A 459 -17.80 20.51 18.42
C GLN A 459 -16.88 21.38 17.56
N LYS A 460 -17.40 22.01 16.49
CA LYS A 460 -16.63 22.87 15.57
C LYS A 460 -16.03 24.08 16.29
N LYS A 461 -16.73 24.70 17.24
CA LYS A 461 -16.24 25.85 18.02
C LYS A 461 -15.08 25.49 18.93
N PHE A 462 -15.11 24.31 19.56
CA PHE A 462 -14.13 23.89 20.57
C PHE A 462 -13.22 22.73 20.09
N TYR A 463 -13.20 22.44 18.79
CA TYR A 463 -12.53 21.25 18.24
C TYR A 463 -11.05 21.16 18.62
N LEU A 464 -10.31 22.27 18.54
CA LEU A 464 -8.88 22.33 18.89
C LEU A 464 -8.60 22.12 20.39
N LEU A 465 -9.61 22.24 21.25
CA LEU A 465 -9.53 21.93 22.68
C LEU A 465 -9.93 20.47 22.96
N PHE A 466 -11.02 19.99 22.35
CA PHE A 466 -11.51 18.63 22.59
C PHE A 466 -10.68 17.55 21.88
N MET A 467 -10.20 17.79 20.66
CA MET A 467 -9.38 16.83 19.89
C MET A 467 -8.16 16.32 20.66
N PRO A 468 -7.26 17.15 21.24
CA PRO A 468 -6.10 16.62 21.95
C PRO A 468 -6.48 15.85 23.22
N VAL A 469 -7.54 16.28 23.92
CA VAL A 469 -8.06 15.63 25.13
C VAL A 469 -8.63 14.25 24.80
N VAL A 470 -9.50 14.15 23.78
CA VAL A 470 -10.26 12.95 23.45
C VAL A 470 -9.46 11.97 22.58
N CYS A 471 -8.64 12.45 21.64
CA CYS A 471 -7.83 11.57 20.77
C CYS A 471 -6.51 11.11 21.44
N PHE A 472 -5.90 11.94 22.29
CA PHE A 472 -4.58 11.62 22.87
C PHE A 472 -4.58 11.47 24.39
N LEU A 473 -5.04 12.46 25.16
CA LEU A 473 -4.86 12.44 26.62
C LEU A 473 -5.69 11.34 27.30
N ILE A 474 -6.99 11.27 27.07
CA ILE A 474 -7.88 10.27 27.69
C ILE A 474 -7.47 8.83 27.28
N PRO A 475 -7.29 8.51 25.99
CA PRO A 475 -6.76 7.22 25.54
C PRO A 475 -5.44 6.78 26.15
N THR A 476 -4.52 7.72 26.43
CA THR A 476 -3.20 7.44 27.03
C THR A 476 -3.31 7.29 28.55
N SER A 477 -4.14 8.11 29.20
CA SER A 477 -4.27 8.13 30.66
C SER A 477 -4.99 6.88 31.20
N ILE A 478 -6.00 6.37 30.50
CA ILE A 478 -6.78 5.20 30.96
C ILE A 478 -5.88 3.97 31.22
N PRO A 479 -5.01 3.52 30.30
CA PRO A 479 -4.05 2.45 30.56
C PRO A 479 -3.12 2.70 31.74
N MET A 480 -2.66 3.95 31.90
CA MET A 480 -1.76 4.33 33.00
C MET A 480 -2.44 4.22 34.36
N TYR A 481 -3.67 4.71 34.50
CA TYR A 481 -4.38 4.69 35.79
C TYR A 481 -5.03 3.33 36.11
N PHE A 482 -5.68 2.68 35.15
CA PHE A 482 -6.51 1.50 35.44
C PHE A 482 -5.77 0.16 35.43
N TRP A 483 -4.65 0.04 34.71
CA TRP A 483 -3.82 -1.18 34.74
C TRP A 483 -2.31 -0.91 34.79
N ASN A 484 -1.91 0.28 35.26
CA ASN A 484 -0.52 0.69 35.52
C ASN A 484 0.39 0.48 34.30
N GLU A 485 -0.06 0.87 33.12
CA GLU A 485 0.76 0.88 31.89
C GLU A 485 1.77 2.03 31.91
N THR A 486 2.92 1.86 31.26
CA THR A 486 3.89 2.95 31.12
C THR A 486 3.38 4.04 30.16
N PHE A 487 3.71 5.30 30.42
CA PHE A 487 3.35 6.41 29.52
C PHE A 487 3.79 6.16 28.07
N VAL A 488 5.00 5.62 27.87
CA VAL A 488 5.55 5.35 26.52
C VAL A 488 4.72 4.30 25.80
N ASN A 489 4.38 3.19 26.46
CA ASN A 489 3.52 2.16 25.89
C ASN A 489 2.13 2.71 25.57
N ALA A 490 1.45 3.31 26.56
CA ALA A 490 0.11 3.84 26.39
C ALA A 490 0.02 4.87 25.26
N PHE A 491 0.98 5.79 25.20
CA PHE A 491 1.01 6.86 24.19
C PHE A 491 1.35 6.32 22.80
N CYS A 492 2.38 5.49 22.66
CA CYS A 492 2.79 4.97 21.35
C CYS A 492 1.78 3.95 20.78
N VAL A 493 1.18 3.09 21.60
CA VAL A 493 0.06 2.22 21.17
C VAL A 493 -1.15 3.06 20.74
N ASN A 494 -1.42 4.17 21.42
CA ASN A 494 -2.48 5.10 20.99
C ASN A 494 -2.14 5.86 19.69
N LEU A 495 -0.86 6.19 19.45
CA LEU A 495 -0.43 6.73 18.15
C LEU A 495 -0.54 5.69 17.03
N PHE A 496 -0.25 4.41 17.30
CA PHE A 496 -0.51 3.33 16.37
C PHE A 496 -2.02 3.22 16.04
N ARG A 497 -2.87 3.18 17.07
CA ARG A 497 -4.34 3.16 16.96
C ARG A 497 -4.87 4.29 16.07
N TYR A 498 -4.45 5.53 16.31
CA TYR A 498 -4.84 6.69 15.50
C TYR A 498 -4.34 6.57 14.04
N THR A 499 -3.08 6.20 13.84
CA THR A 499 -2.48 6.04 12.50
C THR A 499 -3.15 4.92 11.70
N PHE A 500 -3.52 3.82 12.36
CA PHE A 500 -4.27 2.73 11.74
C PHE A 500 -5.68 3.17 11.34
N THR A 501 -6.37 3.93 12.21
CA THR A 501 -7.68 4.55 11.89
C THR A 501 -7.60 5.44 10.64
N LEU A 502 -6.54 6.26 10.53
CA LEU A 502 -6.30 7.10 9.35
C LEU A 502 -6.10 6.26 8.08
N ASN A 503 -5.12 5.35 8.07
CA ASN A 503 -4.80 4.56 6.88
C ASN A 503 -5.98 3.68 6.44
N ALA A 504 -6.72 3.09 7.39
CA ALA A 504 -7.94 2.33 7.09
C ALA A 504 -9.04 3.18 6.43
N THR A 505 -9.16 4.46 6.79
CA THR A 505 -10.09 5.39 6.13
C THR A 505 -9.54 5.82 4.76
N TRP A 506 -8.25 6.11 4.65
CA TRP A 506 -7.61 6.52 3.40
C TRP A 506 -7.57 5.42 2.33
N LEU A 507 -7.66 4.14 2.72
CA LEU A 507 -7.89 3.03 1.80
C LEU A 507 -9.23 3.11 1.07
N VAL A 508 -10.25 3.77 1.64
CA VAL A 508 -11.51 4.04 0.95
C VAL A 508 -11.23 4.96 -0.25
N ASN A 509 -10.65 6.13 0.01
CA ASN A 509 -10.30 7.12 -1.01
C ASN A 509 -9.35 6.59 -2.10
N SER A 510 -8.43 5.67 -1.75
CA SER A 510 -7.37 5.23 -2.67
C SER A 510 -7.55 3.82 -3.25
N ALA A 511 -7.81 2.80 -2.42
CA ALA A 511 -7.97 1.44 -2.90
C ALA A 511 -9.37 1.22 -3.47
N ALA A 512 -10.41 1.73 -2.82
CA ALA A 512 -11.79 1.57 -3.28
C ALA A 512 -12.20 2.54 -4.42
N HIS A 513 -11.26 3.32 -4.98
CA HIS A 513 -11.41 4.03 -6.28
C HIS A 513 -10.57 3.41 -7.41
N ILE A 514 -9.75 2.38 -7.13
CA ILE A 514 -8.75 1.86 -8.08
C ILE A 514 -8.81 0.33 -8.21
N PHE A 515 -9.14 -0.41 -7.15
CA PHE A 515 -9.09 -1.87 -7.11
C PHE A 515 -10.41 -2.48 -6.61
N GLY A 516 -11.14 -3.17 -7.49
CA GLY A 516 -12.38 -3.87 -7.18
C GLY A 516 -13.29 -4.01 -8.41
N GLY A 517 -14.40 -4.75 -8.25
CA GLY A 517 -15.47 -4.82 -9.27
C GLY A 517 -16.35 -3.56 -9.28
N LYS A 518 -17.09 -3.34 -10.37
CA LYS A 518 -18.03 -2.21 -10.54
C LYS A 518 -19.45 -2.69 -10.92
N PRO A 519 -20.08 -3.53 -10.08
CA PRO A 519 -21.35 -4.20 -10.40
C PRO A 519 -22.55 -3.28 -10.63
N TYR A 520 -22.56 -2.05 -10.11
CA TYR A 520 -23.71 -1.13 -10.17
C TYR A 520 -23.53 -0.02 -11.22
N ASP A 521 -22.33 0.58 -11.31
CA ASP A 521 -21.98 1.54 -12.36
C ASP A 521 -20.49 1.45 -12.73
N ARG A 522 -20.20 0.97 -13.94
CA ARG A 522 -18.85 0.82 -14.49
C ARG A 522 -18.21 2.11 -14.97
N PHE A 523 -19.00 3.18 -15.14
CA PHE A 523 -18.55 4.45 -15.71
C PHE A 523 -17.96 5.42 -14.66
N ILE A 524 -18.03 5.07 -13.38
CA ILE A 524 -17.37 5.78 -12.27
C ILE A 524 -16.12 5.01 -11.79
N ASN A 525 -15.20 5.66 -11.08
CA ASN A 525 -14.01 4.98 -10.51
C ASN A 525 -14.26 4.12 -9.25
N PRO A 526 -15.12 4.53 -8.29
CA PRO A 526 -15.46 3.73 -7.11
C PRO A 526 -15.74 2.26 -7.40
N ALA A 527 -15.22 1.37 -6.56
CA ALA A 527 -15.16 -0.06 -6.76
C ALA A 527 -15.50 -0.83 -5.47
N GLU A 528 -16.04 -2.04 -5.59
CA GLU A 528 -16.32 -2.92 -4.46
C GLU A 528 -15.03 -3.64 -4.00
N ASN A 529 -14.60 -3.40 -2.76
CA ASN A 529 -13.38 -3.97 -2.20
C ASN A 529 -13.61 -4.53 -0.78
N ILE A 530 -13.67 -5.86 -0.68
CA ILE A 530 -13.97 -6.58 0.58
C ILE A 530 -12.93 -6.32 1.69
N SER A 531 -11.65 -6.19 1.33
CA SER A 531 -10.57 -5.90 2.30
C SER A 531 -10.73 -4.50 2.90
N VAL A 532 -11.10 -3.52 2.07
CA VAL A 532 -11.47 -2.18 2.56
C VAL A 532 -12.78 -2.23 3.34
N ALA A 533 -13.77 -3.05 2.97
CA ALA A 533 -15.02 -3.17 3.71
C ALA A 533 -14.81 -3.71 5.13
N ILE A 534 -13.87 -4.65 5.33
CA ILE A 534 -13.47 -5.13 6.65
C ILE A 534 -12.72 -4.02 7.43
N LEU A 535 -11.68 -3.42 6.84
CA LEU A 535 -10.82 -2.42 7.51
C LEU A 535 -11.52 -1.08 7.79
N ALA A 536 -12.47 -0.68 6.94
CA ALA A 536 -13.29 0.53 7.06
C ALA A 536 -14.72 0.23 7.57
N MET A 537 -14.94 -0.93 8.22
CA MET A 537 -16.18 -1.28 8.94
C MET A 537 -17.47 -1.22 8.09
N GLY A 538 -17.35 -1.29 6.77
CA GLY A 538 -18.45 -1.21 5.79
C GLY A 538 -18.13 -0.41 4.53
N GLU A 539 -17.27 0.61 4.59
CA GLU A 539 -17.23 1.61 3.50
C GLU A 539 -16.46 1.22 2.23
N GLY A 540 -15.93 -0.01 2.16
CA GLY A 540 -15.28 -0.56 0.97
C GLY A 540 -16.23 -1.02 -0.14
N TRP A 541 -17.54 -1.05 0.11
CA TRP A 541 -18.58 -1.30 -0.90
C TRP A 541 -18.86 -0.01 -1.71
N HIS A 542 -17.81 0.49 -2.37
CA HIS A 542 -17.76 1.90 -2.79
C HIS A 542 -18.44 2.20 -4.13
N ASN A 543 -18.53 1.21 -5.03
CA ASN A 543 -19.32 1.34 -6.26
C ASN A 543 -20.81 1.44 -5.93
N TYR A 544 -21.29 0.62 -4.98
CA TYR A 544 -22.64 0.74 -4.46
C TYR A 544 -22.84 2.12 -3.81
N HIS A 545 -21.90 2.51 -2.94
CA HIS A 545 -22.01 3.75 -2.19
C HIS A 545 -22.09 5.00 -3.09
N HIS A 546 -21.25 5.11 -4.12
CA HIS A 546 -21.33 6.24 -5.05
C HIS A 546 -22.54 6.17 -5.99
N THR A 547 -23.05 4.98 -6.27
CA THR A 547 -24.28 4.79 -7.04
C THR A 547 -25.53 5.15 -6.23
N PHE A 548 -25.53 4.89 -4.92
CA PHE A 548 -26.66 5.08 -4.01
C PHE A 548 -26.22 5.76 -2.68
N PRO A 549 -25.73 7.01 -2.72
CA PRO A 549 -25.10 7.65 -1.56
C PRO A 549 -26.04 7.87 -0.35
N TRP A 550 -27.34 7.81 -0.58
CA TRP A 550 -28.38 7.98 0.43
C TRP A 550 -28.78 6.69 1.18
N ASP A 551 -28.24 5.52 0.83
CA ASP A 551 -28.50 4.27 1.56
C ASP A 551 -27.75 4.24 2.91
N TYR A 552 -28.45 3.90 4.00
CA TYR A 552 -27.87 3.87 5.35
C TYR A 552 -26.87 2.72 5.58
N LYS A 553 -26.94 1.66 4.77
CA LYS A 553 -26.05 0.51 4.82
C LYS A 553 -24.75 0.73 4.07
N THR A 554 -24.77 1.65 3.09
CA THR A 554 -23.74 1.85 2.05
C THR A 554 -23.39 0.60 1.23
N SER A 555 -24.16 -0.50 1.34
CA SER A 555 -24.01 -1.69 0.50
C SER A 555 -25.26 -2.57 0.43
N GLU A 556 -25.37 -3.35 -0.65
CA GLU A 556 -26.33 -4.47 -0.77
C GLU A 556 -25.76 -5.76 -0.16
N LEU A 557 -24.54 -6.15 -0.55
CA LEU A 557 -23.94 -7.44 -0.23
C LEU A 557 -23.30 -7.53 1.17
N GLY A 558 -23.17 -6.39 1.86
CA GLY A 558 -22.47 -6.30 3.15
C GLY A 558 -23.27 -6.88 4.32
N LYS A 559 -23.13 -8.19 4.53
CA LYS A 559 -23.47 -8.88 5.78
C LYS A 559 -22.74 -8.20 6.97
N TYR A 560 -23.26 -8.30 8.19
CA TYR A 560 -22.69 -7.62 9.36
C TYR A 560 -21.19 -7.87 9.63
N SER A 561 -20.64 -9.01 9.17
CA SER A 561 -19.20 -9.33 9.23
C SER A 561 -18.32 -8.44 8.35
N THR A 562 -18.85 -7.92 7.24
CA THR A 562 -18.17 -6.99 6.30
C THR A 562 -18.83 -5.60 6.30
N ASN A 563 -19.71 -5.33 7.27
CA ASN A 563 -20.42 -4.06 7.42
C ASN A 563 -20.87 -3.84 8.89
N PHE A 564 -19.89 -3.80 9.80
CA PHE A 564 -20.11 -3.60 11.23
C PHE A 564 -20.85 -2.28 11.55
N THR A 565 -20.65 -1.25 10.73
CA THR A 565 -21.34 0.04 10.84
C THR A 565 -22.86 -0.12 10.68
N THR A 566 -23.32 -0.93 9.71
CA THR A 566 -24.75 -1.24 9.55
C THR A 566 -25.30 -1.99 10.75
N ALA A 567 -24.57 -2.98 11.30
CA ALA A 567 -24.97 -3.68 12.53
C ALA A 567 -25.13 -2.73 13.73
N PHE A 568 -24.24 -1.76 13.87
CA PHE A 568 -24.32 -0.72 14.89
C PHE A 568 -25.54 0.21 14.69
N ILE A 569 -25.80 0.67 13.46
CA ILE A 569 -26.97 1.51 13.17
C ILE A 569 -28.28 0.75 13.40
N ASP A 570 -28.36 -0.52 12.99
CA ASP A 570 -29.52 -1.39 13.24
C ASP A 570 -29.76 -1.63 14.74
N PHE A 571 -28.71 -1.86 15.52
CA PHE A 571 -28.81 -1.94 16.99
C PHE A 571 -29.32 -0.63 17.59
N MET A 572 -28.77 0.51 17.15
CA MET A 572 -29.21 1.84 17.58
C MET A 572 -30.66 2.13 17.16
N ALA A 573 -31.16 1.55 16.06
CA ALA A 573 -32.56 1.63 15.67
C ALA A 573 -33.46 0.77 16.57
N ARG A 574 -33.02 -0.44 16.96
CA ARG A 574 -33.77 -1.32 17.88
C ARG A 574 -33.98 -0.70 19.26
N ILE A 575 -33.00 0.06 19.77
CA ILE A 575 -33.17 0.85 21.03
C ILE A 575 -33.82 2.23 20.80
N GLY A 576 -34.31 2.50 19.58
CA GLY A 576 -35.01 3.74 19.23
C GLY A 576 -34.16 5.00 19.26
N TRP A 577 -32.82 4.89 19.14
CA TRP A 577 -31.88 6.01 19.05
C TRP A 577 -31.63 6.47 17.60
N ALA A 578 -31.66 5.54 16.65
CA ALA A 578 -31.70 5.79 15.20
C ALA A 578 -33.11 5.58 14.64
N TYR A 579 -33.48 6.27 13.56
CA TYR A 579 -34.78 6.16 12.88
C TYR A 579 -34.70 6.71 11.43
N GLU A 580 -35.72 6.46 10.61
CA GLU A 580 -35.74 6.85 9.17
C GLU A 580 -34.51 6.37 8.36
N LEU A 581 -34.12 5.12 8.59
CA LEU A 581 -33.07 4.40 7.88
C LEU A 581 -33.52 4.17 6.41
N LYS A 582 -32.91 4.88 5.46
CA LYS A 582 -33.26 4.80 4.02
C LYS A 582 -32.45 3.69 3.35
N THR A 583 -33.09 2.80 2.59
CA THR A 583 -32.38 1.78 1.82
C THR A 583 -32.99 1.56 0.44
N VAL A 584 -32.17 1.17 -0.54
CA VAL A 584 -32.59 1.03 -1.94
C VAL A 584 -33.50 -0.19 -2.14
N PRO A 585 -34.65 -0.05 -2.83
CA PRO A 585 -35.46 -1.21 -3.23
C PRO A 585 -34.69 -2.11 -4.22
N ARG A 586 -34.77 -3.44 -4.04
CA ARG A 586 -34.09 -4.43 -4.91
C ARG A 586 -34.33 -4.22 -6.40
N GLU A 587 -35.55 -3.87 -6.80
CA GLU A 587 -35.88 -3.59 -8.20
C GLU A 587 -35.15 -2.37 -8.77
N LEU A 588 -34.84 -1.36 -7.95
CA LEU A 588 -34.05 -0.21 -8.38
C LEU A 588 -32.56 -0.57 -8.50
N ILE A 589 -32.04 -1.44 -7.60
CA ILE A 589 -30.69 -1.99 -7.73
C ILE A 589 -30.58 -2.81 -9.03
N LYS A 590 -31.49 -3.78 -9.23
CA LYS A 590 -31.53 -4.62 -10.43
C LYS A 590 -31.62 -3.81 -11.72
N LYS A 591 -32.48 -2.78 -11.79
CA LYS A 591 -32.54 -1.86 -12.94
C LYS A 591 -31.24 -1.10 -13.17
N ARG A 592 -30.53 -0.69 -12.11
CA ARG A 592 -29.25 0.03 -12.20
C ARG A 592 -28.13 -0.88 -12.70
N VAL A 593 -28.02 -2.08 -12.14
CA VAL A 593 -27.08 -3.14 -12.57
C VAL A 593 -27.26 -3.44 -14.06
N LEU A 594 -28.49 -3.73 -14.50
CA LEU A 594 -28.79 -4.01 -15.92
C LEU A 594 -28.50 -2.83 -16.86
N ARG A 595 -28.51 -1.58 -16.36
CA ARG A 595 -28.26 -0.36 -17.15
C ARG A 595 -26.78 0.01 -17.22
N THR A 596 -26.01 -0.19 -16.15
CA THR A 596 -24.65 0.37 -16.00
C THR A 596 -23.62 -0.53 -15.34
N GLY A 597 -23.96 -1.72 -14.87
CA GLY A 597 -23.01 -2.65 -14.26
C GLY A 597 -21.93 -3.14 -15.24
N ASP A 598 -20.78 -3.55 -14.70
CA ASP A 598 -19.69 -4.19 -15.46
C ASP A 598 -19.94 -5.68 -15.79
N GLY A 599 -20.89 -6.32 -15.10
CA GLY A 599 -21.18 -7.75 -15.19
C GLY A 599 -20.76 -8.58 -13.97
N SER A 600 -20.12 -7.96 -12.97
CA SER A 600 -19.71 -8.61 -11.71
C SER A 600 -20.81 -8.68 -10.63
N HIS A 601 -22.07 -8.32 -10.96
CA HIS A 601 -23.17 -8.36 -9.99
C HIS A 601 -23.82 -9.75 -9.96
N GLU A 602 -23.40 -10.57 -9.00
CA GLU A 602 -23.95 -11.90 -8.78
C GLU A 602 -25.14 -11.85 -7.82
N LEU A 603 -26.36 -11.96 -8.39
CA LEU A 603 -27.58 -12.23 -7.62
C LEU A 603 -27.71 -13.73 -7.36
N TRP A 604 -26.89 -14.25 -6.44
CA TRP A 604 -26.95 -15.62 -5.92
C TRP A 604 -28.39 -16.09 -5.72
N GLY A 605 -28.87 -16.97 -6.60
CA GLY A 605 -30.27 -17.38 -6.61
C GLY A 605 -30.72 -18.07 -7.90
N TRP A 606 -32.04 -18.07 -8.10
CA TRP A 606 -32.70 -18.82 -9.17
C TRP A 606 -32.53 -18.18 -10.55
N GLY A 607 -31.91 -18.90 -11.48
CA GLY A 607 -31.63 -18.45 -12.84
C GLY A 607 -30.27 -17.74 -13.01
N ASP A 608 -29.30 -18.02 -12.14
CA ASP A 608 -27.92 -17.55 -12.30
C ASP A 608 -27.20 -18.30 -13.45
N LYS A 609 -26.13 -17.69 -13.99
CA LYS A 609 -25.28 -18.25 -15.07
C LYS A 609 -24.57 -19.55 -14.64
N ASP A 610 -24.24 -19.64 -13.34
CA ASP A 610 -23.50 -20.76 -12.74
C ASP A 610 -24.44 -21.78 -12.07
N GLN A 611 -25.74 -21.47 -11.95
CA GLN A 611 -26.72 -22.43 -11.43
C GLN A 611 -26.97 -23.51 -12.48
N SER A 612 -26.64 -24.76 -12.17
CA SER A 612 -26.66 -25.84 -13.17
C SER A 612 -28.08 -26.16 -13.65
N SER A 613 -28.19 -26.69 -14.88
CA SER A 613 -29.47 -27.20 -15.40
C SER A 613 -30.07 -28.31 -14.54
N GLU A 614 -29.27 -29.00 -13.73
CA GLU A 614 -29.71 -30.05 -12.81
C GLU A 614 -30.22 -29.45 -11.50
N GLU A 615 -29.53 -28.45 -10.93
CA GLU A 615 -30.04 -27.65 -9.80
C GLU A 615 -31.36 -26.93 -10.12
N GLN A 616 -31.57 -26.56 -11.39
CA GLN A 616 -32.84 -26.02 -11.88
C GLN A 616 -33.94 -27.06 -12.11
N GLN A 617 -33.62 -28.36 -12.12
CA GLN A 617 -34.59 -29.45 -12.24
C GLN A 617 -34.95 -30.06 -10.87
N ASP A 618 -33.98 -30.21 -9.97
CA ASP A 618 -34.16 -30.84 -8.66
C ASP A 618 -34.83 -29.92 -7.60
N ALA A 619 -34.91 -28.62 -7.84
CA ALA A 619 -35.46 -27.68 -6.87
C ALA A 619 -36.98 -27.82 -6.68
N LEU A 620 -37.40 -27.98 -5.42
CA LEU A 620 -38.78 -28.18 -5.01
C LEU A 620 -39.61 -26.87 -5.07
N ILE A 621 -40.07 -26.48 -6.27
CA ILE A 621 -40.92 -25.30 -6.47
C ILE A 621 -42.36 -25.59 -6.02
N THR A 622 -42.67 -25.29 -4.76
CA THR A 622 -44.05 -25.23 -4.24
C THR A 622 -44.81 -24.04 -4.82
N HIS A 623 -46.08 -24.23 -5.19
CA HIS A 623 -46.96 -23.20 -5.78
C HIS A 623 -46.51 -22.66 -7.16
N LYS A 624 -46.13 -23.56 -8.10
CA LYS A 624 -46.06 -23.20 -9.53
C LYS A 624 -47.38 -22.56 -9.98
N LYS A 625 -47.29 -21.44 -10.70
CA LYS A 625 -48.46 -20.80 -11.34
C LYS A 625 -49.06 -21.78 -12.35
N ALA A 626 -50.37 -22.04 -12.25
CA ALA A 626 -51.06 -22.82 -13.28
C ALA A 626 -50.99 -22.10 -14.64
N ILE A 627 -50.81 -22.90 -15.70
CA ILE A 627 -50.76 -22.47 -17.10
C ILE A 627 -52.19 -22.51 -17.65
#